data_AF-A0AAV6XKY3-F1
#
_entry.id   AF-A0AAV6XKY3-F1
#
_cell.length_a   1.000
_cell.length_b   1.000
_cell.length_c   1.000
_cell.angle_alpha   90.00
_cell.angle_beta   90.00
_cell.angle_gamma   90.00
#
_symmetry.space_group_name_H-M   'P 1'
#
loop_
_entity.id
_entity.type
_entity.pdbx_description
1 polymer ?
#
loop_
_entity_poly.entity_id
_entity_poly.type
_entity_poly.pdbx_seq_one_letter_code
_entity_poly.pdbx_strand_id
1 'polypeptide(L)'
;MTEFCYAADVAVRLASSLQWSYGDLNPMAAVWVDDEDNKQGTPVLTQGGVAHRVLVPFRPPINESTVYIEIYDDEPPKRVDPYVGTAEFSLDDYKLGERLGKQLPVICPEGQTCGMVEVYVMVLETDSGDEGGRARSRSRSGAGAGAKKKGGLIGGIVKGIGGKSDILSIAISIDGIL
;
A
#
# COMPACT_ATOMS: atom_id res chain seq x y z
N MET A 1 -24.35 -9.74 -3.10
CA MET A 1 -23.54 -8.74 -2.37
C MET A 1 -22.46 -9.53 -1.68
N THR A 2 -21.22 -9.35 -2.09
CA THR A 2 -20.10 -10.15 -1.59
C THR A 2 -19.35 -9.29 -0.60
N GLU A 3 -19.45 -9.61 0.68
CA GLU A 3 -18.81 -8.85 1.75
C GLU A 3 -17.33 -9.23 1.84
N PHE A 4 -16.46 -8.24 1.77
CA PHE A 4 -15.05 -8.38 2.12
C PHE A 4 -14.91 -8.07 3.60
N CYS A 5 -14.14 -8.89 4.33
CA CYS A 5 -13.92 -8.72 5.77
C CYS A 5 -12.52 -8.19 6.10
N TYR A 6 -11.61 -8.26 5.12
CA TYR A 6 -10.23 -7.80 5.27
C TYR A 6 -9.79 -7.00 4.06
N ALA A 7 -8.76 -6.20 4.24
CA ALA A 7 -8.04 -5.53 3.18
C ALA A 7 -6.53 -5.64 3.39
N ALA A 8 -5.79 -5.88 2.31
CA ALA A 8 -4.34 -5.83 2.29
C ALA A 8 -3.90 -4.43 1.83
N ASP A 9 -3.25 -3.66 2.70
CA ASP A 9 -2.50 -2.45 2.31
C ASP A 9 -1.14 -2.90 1.75
N VAL A 10 -1.04 -2.94 0.42
CA VAL A 10 0.14 -3.43 -0.30
C VAL A 10 0.89 -2.24 -0.90
N ALA A 11 2.14 -2.05 -0.48
CA ALA A 11 3.06 -1.09 -1.07
C ALA A 11 4.09 -1.79 -1.94
N VAL A 12 4.17 -1.43 -3.23
CA VAL A 12 5.08 -2.07 -4.21
C VAL A 12 6.09 -1.05 -4.75
N ARG A 13 7.35 -1.47 -4.89
CA ARG A 13 8.38 -0.77 -5.68
C ARG A 13 9.31 -1.74 -6.38
N LEU A 14 10.05 -1.25 -7.37
CA LEU A 14 11.14 -2.00 -8.00
C LEU A 14 12.39 -1.99 -7.13
N ALA A 15 12.88 -3.19 -6.78
CA ALA A 15 14.14 -3.38 -6.08
C ALA A 15 15.33 -3.48 -7.05
N SER A 16 15.10 -3.98 -8.27
CA SER A 16 16.08 -3.99 -9.36
C SER A 16 15.44 -3.61 -10.68
N SER A 17 16.28 -3.35 -11.70
CA SER A 17 15.81 -3.26 -13.08
C SER A 17 15.18 -4.59 -13.50
N LEU A 18 14.15 -4.52 -14.34
CA LEU A 18 13.55 -5.68 -15.00
C LEU A 18 14.27 -5.92 -16.33
N GLN A 19 14.49 -7.17 -16.68
CA GLN A 19 15.04 -7.56 -17.97
C GLN A 19 13.92 -7.48 -19.02
N TRP A 20 13.98 -6.46 -19.86
CA TRP A 20 13.02 -6.20 -20.92
C TRP A 20 13.75 -6.03 -22.24
N SER A 21 13.31 -6.74 -23.28
CA SER A 21 14.01 -6.78 -24.58
C SER A 21 13.47 -5.78 -25.59
N TYR A 22 12.33 -5.15 -25.31
CA TYR A 22 11.59 -4.34 -26.28
C TYR A 22 11.82 -2.83 -26.16
N GLY A 23 12.88 -2.43 -25.44
CA GLY A 23 13.32 -1.04 -25.33
C GLY A 23 13.16 -0.49 -23.92
N ASP A 24 12.76 0.77 -23.83
CA ASP A 24 12.40 1.40 -22.56
C ASP A 24 11.16 0.71 -21.98
N LEU A 25 11.11 0.58 -20.66
CA LEU A 25 10.01 -0.04 -19.93
C LEU A 25 9.40 0.99 -18.99
N ASN A 26 8.07 1.11 -18.99
CA ASN A 26 7.30 1.89 -18.02
C ASN A 26 6.51 0.92 -17.12
N PRO A 27 7.18 0.31 -16.12
CA PRO A 27 6.59 -0.81 -15.40
C PRO A 27 5.49 -0.35 -14.45
N MET A 28 4.31 -0.95 -14.54
CA MET A 28 3.20 -0.81 -13.60
C MET A 28 2.91 -2.15 -12.96
N ALA A 29 2.49 -2.15 -11.69
CA ALA A 29 2.04 -3.35 -11.02
C ALA A 29 0.50 -3.41 -10.99
N ALA A 30 -0.04 -4.61 -11.15
CA ALA A 30 -1.42 -4.91 -10.80
C ALA A 30 -1.43 -5.96 -9.70
N VAL A 31 -2.20 -5.69 -8.64
CA VAL A 31 -2.18 -6.44 -7.40
C VAL A 31 -3.57 -6.92 -7.06
N TRP A 32 -3.72 -8.19 -6.67
CA TRP A 32 -4.97 -8.73 -6.15
C TRP A 32 -4.70 -9.82 -5.10
N VAL A 33 -5.75 -10.26 -4.42
CA VAL A 33 -5.69 -11.37 -3.45
C VAL A 33 -6.74 -12.40 -3.84
N ASP A 34 -6.30 -13.63 -4.11
CA ASP A 34 -7.07 -14.83 -4.50
C ASP A 34 -7.91 -14.73 -5.79
N ASP A 35 -8.58 -13.61 -6.02
CA ASP A 35 -9.52 -13.37 -7.11
C ASP A 35 -9.16 -12.06 -7.86
N GLU A 36 -9.02 -12.16 -9.19
CA GLU A 36 -8.67 -11.04 -10.06
C GLU A 36 -9.75 -9.96 -10.12
N ASP A 37 -11.00 -10.24 -9.71
CA ASP A 37 -12.09 -9.28 -9.72
C ASP A 37 -11.82 -8.02 -8.86
N ASN A 38 -10.90 -8.10 -7.89
CA ASN A 38 -10.51 -6.97 -7.03
C ASN A 38 -9.15 -6.37 -7.37
N LYS A 39 -8.63 -6.65 -8.57
CA LYS A 39 -7.32 -6.21 -9.03
C LYS A 39 -7.19 -4.68 -9.02
N GLN A 40 -6.13 -4.22 -8.37
CA GLN A 40 -5.79 -2.81 -8.23
C GLN A 40 -4.47 -2.53 -8.97
N GLY A 41 -4.48 -1.52 -9.84
CA GLY A 41 -3.27 -1.05 -10.51
C GLY A 41 -2.48 -0.02 -9.69
N THR A 42 -1.17 0.00 -9.84
CA THR A 42 -0.29 1.06 -9.34
C THR A 42 0.04 2.04 -10.46
N PRO A 43 0.42 3.29 -10.15
CA PRO A 43 1.16 4.13 -11.09
C PRO A 43 2.48 3.49 -11.54
N VAL A 44 3.12 4.08 -12.55
CA VAL A 44 4.43 3.66 -13.07
C VAL A 44 5.46 3.64 -11.93
N LEU A 45 6.09 2.48 -11.76
CA LEU A 45 7.11 2.20 -10.79
C LEU A 45 8.47 2.69 -11.30
N THR A 46 9.23 3.31 -10.40
CA THR A 46 10.62 3.71 -10.69
C THR A 46 11.59 2.89 -9.84
N GLN A 47 12.68 2.43 -10.43
CA GLN A 47 13.74 1.75 -9.67
C GLN A 47 14.33 2.67 -8.60
N GLY A 48 14.36 2.19 -7.35
CA GLY A 48 14.79 3.00 -6.19
C GLY A 48 13.82 4.13 -5.83
N GLY A 49 12.63 4.14 -6.44
CA GLY A 49 11.59 5.13 -6.21
C GLY A 49 10.78 4.91 -4.92
N VAL A 50 9.73 5.72 -4.78
CA VAL A 50 8.75 5.60 -3.70
C VAL A 50 7.88 4.37 -3.94
N ALA A 51 7.54 3.64 -2.87
CA ALA A 51 6.59 2.54 -2.98
C ALA A 51 5.17 3.06 -3.17
N HIS A 52 4.47 2.51 -4.15
CA HIS A 52 3.08 2.83 -4.45
C HIS A 52 2.15 1.90 -3.68
N ARG A 53 1.17 2.47 -3.00
CA ARG A 53 0.23 1.73 -2.15
C ARG A 53 -1.10 1.49 -2.86
N VAL A 54 -1.63 0.29 -2.69
CA VAL A 54 -2.96 -0.12 -3.10
C VAL A 54 -3.63 -0.88 -1.95
N LEU A 55 -4.93 -0.67 -1.80
CA LEU A 55 -5.73 -1.38 -0.80
C LEU A 55 -6.55 -2.44 -1.52
N VAL A 56 -6.28 -3.71 -1.23
CA VAL A 56 -6.93 -4.83 -1.92
C VAL A 56 -7.88 -5.54 -0.96
N PRO A 57 -9.21 -5.46 -1.15
CA PRO A 57 -10.16 -6.16 -0.31
C PRO A 57 -10.15 -7.67 -0.60
N PHE A 58 -10.29 -8.49 0.43
CA PHE A 58 -10.29 -9.95 0.29
C PHE A 58 -11.09 -10.64 1.40
N ARG A 59 -11.27 -11.96 1.25
CA ARG A 59 -12.11 -12.79 2.14
C ARG A 59 -11.23 -13.68 3.02
N PRO A 60 -11.69 -14.03 4.23
CA PRO A 60 -11.02 -15.05 5.02
C PRO A 60 -11.02 -16.42 4.33
N PRO A 61 -10.10 -17.31 4.73
CA PRO A 61 -9.14 -17.13 5.83
C PRO A 61 -7.81 -16.48 5.39
N ILE A 62 -7.26 -15.57 6.21
CA ILE A 62 -6.01 -14.83 5.88
C ILE A 62 -4.86 -15.79 5.58
N ASN A 63 -4.73 -16.86 6.36
CA ASN A 63 -3.60 -17.79 6.30
C ASN A 63 -3.66 -18.78 5.12
N GLU A 64 -4.64 -18.66 4.23
CA GLU A 64 -4.72 -19.43 2.99
C GLU A 64 -4.74 -18.50 1.76
N SER A 65 -4.73 -17.19 1.98
CA SER A 65 -4.79 -16.18 0.93
C SER A 65 -3.41 -15.92 0.33
N THR A 66 -3.39 -15.72 -0.98
CA THR A 66 -2.18 -15.37 -1.75
C THR A 66 -2.36 -14.01 -2.40
N VAL A 67 -1.35 -13.16 -2.23
CA VAL A 67 -1.26 -11.90 -2.96
C VAL A 67 -0.50 -12.15 -4.25
N TYR A 68 -1.11 -11.73 -5.35
CA TYR A 68 -0.55 -11.81 -6.68
C TYR A 68 -0.18 -10.42 -7.15
N ILE A 69 0.96 -10.31 -7.81
CA ILE A 69 1.50 -9.07 -8.39
C ILE A 69 1.94 -9.38 -9.81
N GLU A 70 1.28 -8.77 -10.78
CA GLU A 70 1.73 -8.80 -12.17
C GLU A 70 2.33 -7.47 -12.56
N ILE A 71 3.42 -7.52 -13.31
CA ILE A 71 4.08 -6.35 -13.86
C ILE A 71 3.77 -6.26 -15.35
N TYR A 72 3.38 -5.05 -15.76
CA TYR A 72 3.08 -4.70 -17.15
C TYR A 72 3.89 -3.49 -17.58
N ASP A 73 4.11 -3.34 -18.87
CA ASP A 73 4.48 -2.08 -19.50
C ASP A 73 3.22 -1.23 -19.73
N ASP A 74 3.21 0.01 -19.24
CA ASP A 74 2.11 0.98 -19.45
C ASP A 74 2.03 1.44 -20.91
N GLU A 75 3.19 1.48 -21.59
CA GLU A 75 3.29 1.98 -22.96
C GLU A 75 4.06 0.98 -23.86
N PRO A 76 3.56 -0.25 -24.03
CA PRO A 76 4.27 -1.26 -24.80
C PRO A 76 4.37 -0.85 -26.28
N PRO A 77 5.49 -1.19 -26.96
CA PRO A 77 5.56 -1.06 -28.41
C PRO A 77 4.42 -1.81 -29.10
N LYS A 78 3.98 -1.30 -30.27
CA LYS A 78 2.88 -1.93 -31.02
C LYS A 78 3.17 -3.42 -31.28
N ARG A 79 2.22 -4.28 -30.94
CA ARG A 79 2.25 -5.76 -31.11
C ARG A 79 3.20 -6.49 -30.14
N VAL A 80 3.71 -5.82 -29.12
CA VAL A 80 4.37 -6.46 -27.99
C VAL A 80 3.32 -6.70 -26.89
N ASP A 81 3.38 -7.86 -26.25
CA ASP A 81 2.55 -8.15 -25.08
C ASP A 81 3.02 -7.25 -23.92
N PRO A 82 2.15 -6.43 -23.30
CA PRO A 82 2.56 -5.61 -22.16
C PRO A 82 3.03 -6.41 -20.95
N TYR A 83 2.67 -7.69 -20.84
CA TYR A 83 2.99 -8.49 -19.67
C TYR A 83 4.49 -8.79 -19.56
N VAL A 84 5.07 -8.38 -18.43
CA VAL A 84 6.50 -8.55 -18.14
C VAL A 84 6.75 -9.78 -17.28
N GLY A 85 5.91 -10.02 -16.27
CA GLY A 85 6.08 -11.15 -15.36
C GLY A 85 5.27 -11.02 -14.08
N THR A 86 5.40 -12.02 -13.21
CA THR A 86 4.60 -12.14 -11.99
C THR A 86 5.47 -12.40 -10.76
N ALA A 87 4.98 -11.95 -9.61
CA ALA A 87 5.47 -12.30 -8.30
C ALA A 87 4.25 -12.61 -7.40
N GLU A 88 4.40 -13.61 -6.55
CA GLU A 88 3.36 -14.01 -5.61
C GLU A 88 3.95 -14.29 -4.23
N PHE A 89 3.12 -14.16 -3.21
CA PHE A 89 3.46 -14.59 -1.85
C PHE A 89 2.20 -14.89 -1.05
N SER A 90 2.28 -15.89 -0.18
CA SER A 90 1.16 -16.22 0.69
C SER A 90 1.16 -15.37 1.97
N LEU A 91 -0.04 -15.24 2.54
CA LEU A 91 -0.33 -14.50 3.76
C LEU A 91 -0.26 -15.37 5.03
N ASP A 92 0.20 -16.62 4.94
CA ASP A 92 0.24 -17.61 6.04
C ASP A 92 0.95 -17.08 7.30
N ASP A 93 2.01 -16.30 7.12
CA ASP A 93 2.81 -15.72 8.22
C ASP A 93 2.29 -14.35 8.71
N TYR A 94 1.24 -13.81 8.08
CA TYR A 94 0.75 -12.46 8.37
C TYR A 94 -0.27 -12.45 9.51
N LYS A 95 -0.07 -11.49 10.41
CA LYS A 95 -1.03 -11.18 11.48
C LYS A 95 -1.71 -9.86 11.19
N LEU A 96 -2.93 -9.74 11.71
CA LEU A 96 -3.69 -8.51 11.61
C LEU A 96 -2.92 -7.33 12.20
N GLY A 97 -2.84 -6.22 11.45
CA GLY A 97 -2.15 -5.00 11.85
C GLY A 97 -0.62 -5.06 11.83
N GLU A 98 -0.03 -6.22 11.52
CA GLU A 98 1.42 -6.35 11.37
C GLU A 98 1.84 -5.97 9.95
N ARG A 99 2.91 -5.17 9.84
CA ARG A 99 3.50 -4.82 8.55
C ARG A 99 4.76 -5.63 8.31
N LEU A 100 4.77 -6.42 7.24
CA LEU A 100 5.96 -7.17 6.81
C LEU A 100 6.44 -6.67 5.45
N GLY A 101 7.74 -6.72 5.23
CA GLY A 101 8.39 -6.40 3.96
C GLY A 101 9.10 -7.62 3.40
N LYS A 102 8.93 -7.90 2.10
CA LYS A 102 9.61 -8.97 1.37
C LYS A 102 10.16 -8.45 0.04
N GLN A 103 11.30 -8.97 -0.37
CA GLN A 103 11.74 -8.87 -1.78
C GLN A 103 11.34 -10.15 -2.48
N LEU A 104 10.68 -10.02 -3.63
CA LEU A 104 10.15 -11.14 -4.40
C LEU A 104 10.76 -11.13 -5.80
N PRO A 105 11.17 -12.30 -6.32
CA PRO A 105 11.60 -12.42 -7.71
C PRO A 105 10.39 -12.24 -8.63
N VAL A 106 10.55 -11.42 -9.65
CA VAL A 106 9.61 -11.34 -10.77
C VAL A 106 9.99 -12.44 -11.75
N ILE A 107 9.07 -13.37 -11.95
CA ILE A 107 9.20 -14.50 -12.86
C ILE A 107 8.60 -14.09 -14.21
N CYS A 108 9.44 -14.09 -15.24
CA CYS A 108 9.03 -13.82 -16.60
C CYS A 108 8.22 -14.99 -17.18
N PRO A 109 7.44 -14.77 -18.26
CA PRO A 109 6.66 -15.82 -18.93
C PRO A 109 7.46 -17.07 -19.30
N GLU A 110 8.76 -16.93 -19.56
CA GLU A 110 9.68 -18.03 -19.87
C GLU A 110 10.13 -18.83 -18.63
N GLY A 111 9.68 -18.45 -17.43
CA GLY A 111 9.98 -19.10 -16.15
C GLY A 111 11.29 -18.65 -15.49
N GLN A 112 12.03 -17.70 -16.08
CA GLN A 112 13.26 -17.16 -15.52
C GLN A 112 12.98 -15.92 -14.66
N THR A 113 13.78 -15.69 -13.63
CA THR A 113 13.72 -14.44 -12.87
C THR A 113 14.27 -13.29 -13.72
N CYS A 114 13.46 -12.28 -13.96
CA CYS A 114 13.83 -11.11 -14.74
C CYS A 114 13.99 -9.83 -13.91
N GLY A 115 13.76 -9.89 -12.59
CA GLY A 115 14.16 -8.84 -11.66
C GLY A 115 13.54 -9.06 -10.29
N MET A 116 13.52 -8.01 -9.47
CA MET A 116 13.03 -8.06 -8.09
C MET A 116 12.08 -6.90 -7.81
N VAL A 117 10.97 -7.20 -7.13
CA VAL A 117 10.09 -6.21 -6.51
C VAL A 117 10.27 -6.25 -5.00
N GLU A 118 10.12 -5.11 -4.35
CA GLU A 118 10.01 -5.02 -2.90
C GLU A 118 8.58 -4.65 -2.54
N VAL A 119 8.00 -5.46 -1.66
CA VAL A 119 6.60 -5.42 -1.29
C VAL A 119 6.49 -5.27 0.21
N TYR A 120 5.64 -4.36 0.66
CA TYR A 120 5.27 -4.23 2.06
C TYR A 120 3.78 -4.43 2.21
N VAL A 121 3.38 -5.22 3.19
CA VAL A 121 1.98 -5.64 3.33
C VAL A 121 1.55 -5.52 4.76
N MET A 122 0.33 -5.04 4.96
CA MET A 122 -0.35 -5.03 6.24
C MET A 122 -1.80 -5.47 6.02
N VAL A 123 -2.24 -6.46 6.79
CA VAL A 123 -3.63 -6.95 6.74
C VAL A 123 -4.46 -6.17 7.75
N LEU A 124 -5.58 -5.63 7.28
CA LEU A 124 -6.51 -4.80 8.04
C LEU A 124 -7.88 -5.46 8.07
N GLU A 125 -8.60 -5.33 9.19
CA GLU A 125 -10.04 -5.64 9.25
C GLU A 125 -10.80 -4.53 8.53
N THR A 126 -11.81 -4.89 7.76
CA THR A 126 -12.73 -3.93 7.14
C THR A 126 -14.02 -3.90 7.94
N ASP A 127 -14.43 -2.71 8.38
CA ASP A 127 -15.73 -2.51 8.99
C ASP A 127 -16.82 -2.68 7.91
N SER A 128 -17.27 -3.92 7.71
CA SER A 128 -18.45 -4.21 6.91
C SER A 128 -19.70 -3.77 7.69
N GLY A 129 -19.92 -2.45 7.77
CA GLY A 129 -21.16 -1.86 8.29
C GLY A 129 -21.00 -0.58 9.09
N ASP A 130 -21.03 0.57 8.41
CA ASP A 130 -21.54 1.81 9.01
C ASP A 130 -22.55 2.49 8.07
N GLU A 131 -23.67 1.79 7.81
CA GLU A 131 -24.95 2.47 7.56
C GLU A 131 -25.39 3.12 8.88
N GLY A 132 -24.93 4.36 9.14
CA GLY A 132 -25.47 5.11 10.26
C GLY A 132 -24.53 6.11 10.92
N GLY A 133 -24.01 7.07 10.14
CA GLY A 133 -23.41 8.30 10.65
C GLY A 133 -24.41 9.15 11.45
N ARG A 134 -24.80 8.67 12.64
CA ARG A 134 -25.51 9.43 13.66
C ARG A 134 -24.48 10.36 14.27
N ALA A 135 -24.38 11.55 13.68
CA ALA A 135 -23.68 12.70 14.24
C ALA A 135 -24.01 12.80 15.74
N ARG A 136 -23.07 12.36 16.59
CA ARG A 136 -23.12 12.68 18.02
C ARG A 136 -22.74 14.14 18.14
N SER A 137 -23.77 14.97 18.00
CA SER A 137 -23.80 16.36 18.43
C SER A 137 -23.34 16.42 19.88
N ARG A 138 -22.04 16.71 20.08
CA ARG A 138 -21.54 17.15 21.38
C ARG A 138 -21.78 18.63 21.46
N SER A 139 -23.00 18.97 21.87
CA SER A 139 -23.28 20.23 22.55
C SER A 139 -22.36 20.33 23.76
N ARG A 140 -21.36 21.21 23.69
CA ARG A 140 -20.76 21.82 24.88
C ARG A 140 -20.84 23.32 24.73
N SER A 141 -21.97 23.83 25.17
CA SER A 141 -22.09 25.11 25.83
C SER A 141 -21.07 25.21 26.97
N GLY A 142 -20.52 26.40 27.20
CA GLY A 142 -19.79 26.69 28.43
C GLY A 142 -18.64 27.67 28.26
N ALA A 143 -18.97 28.95 28.28
CA ALA A 143 -18.06 30.06 28.50
C ALA A 143 -17.26 29.88 29.81
N GLY A 144 -16.02 30.38 29.86
CA GLY A 144 -15.23 30.44 31.08
C GLY A 144 -13.92 31.18 30.87
N ALA A 145 -13.89 32.44 31.31
CA ALA A 145 -12.80 33.38 31.19
C ALA A 145 -11.62 33.10 32.13
N GLY A 146 -10.43 33.59 31.72
CA GLY A 146 -9.44 34.14 32.63
C GLY A 146 -8.30 33.21 33.09
N ALA A 147 -7.08 33.51 32.65
CA ALA A 147 -6.02 34.03 33.54
C ALA A 147 -4.67 34.05 32.79
N LYS A 148 -4.11 35.24 32.63
CA LYS A 148 -2.71 35.44 32.22
C LYS A 148 -1.78 35.03 33.36
N LYS A 149 -0.72 34.26 33.07
CA LYS A 149 0.52 34.26 33.86
C LYS A 149 1.73 34.47 32.95
N LYS A 150 2.56 35.43 33.38
CA LYS A 150 3.84 35.85 32.81
C LYS A 150 4.99 35.04 33.42
N GLY A 151 6.09 34.95 32.67
CA GLY A 151 7.45 34.61 33.13
C GLY A 151 7.81 33.16 32.85
N GLY A 152 8.98 32.80 32.32
CA GLY A 152 10.19 33.53 31.96
C GLY A 152 11.16 32.57 31.26
N LEU A 153 12.26 33.13 30.76
CA LEU A 153 13.42 32.51 30.08
C LEU A 153 13.75 31.07 30.52
N ILE A 154 14.27 30.21 29.62
CA ILE A 154 15.71 29.90 29.43
C ILE A 154 15.93 29.31 28.03
N GLY A 155 16.95 29.79 27.33
CA GLY A 155 17.47 29.17 26.10
C GLY A 155 18.36 27.96 26.38
N GLY A 156 18.47 27.07 25.40
CA GLY A 156 19.38 25.94 25.43
C GLY A 156 19.25 25.09 24.18
N ILE A 157 20.07 25.41 23.17
CA ILE A 157 20.34 24.55 22.02
C ILE A 157 21.30 23.46 22.48
N VAL A 158 20.93 22.18 22.41
CA VAL A 158 21.89 21.09 22.16
C VAL A 158 21.26 20.02 21.28
N LYS A 159 22.03 19.67 20.27
CA LYS A 159 21.82 18.77 19.13
C LYS A 159 22.09 17.32 19.55
N GLY A 160 21.30 16.36 19.09
CA GLY A 160 21.57 14.94 19.42
C GLY A 160 20.59 13.91 18.87
N ILE A 161 20.58 13.74 17.55
CA ILE A 161 20.55 12.46 16.82
C ILE A 161 19.69 11.33 17.41
N GLY A 162 18.48 11.17 16.88
CA GLY A 162 17.67 9.96 17.03
C GLY A 162 16.79 9.84 15.80
N GLY A 163 17.24 9.09 14.80
CA GLY A 163 16.50 8.83 13.57
C GLY A 163 15.21 8.06 13.89
N LYS A 164 14.12 8.79 14.04
CA LYS A 164 12.77 8.25 13.89
C LYS A 164 12.39 8.49 12.44
N SER A 165 12.23 7.42 11.71
CA SER A 165 11.60 7.42 10.39
C SER A 165 10.15 7.84 10.60
N ASP A 166 9.87 9.14 10.50
CA ASP A 166 8.52 9.67 10.42
C ASP A 166 7.95 9.27 9.05
N ILE A 167 7.43 8.04 8.97
CA ILE A 167 6.61 7.62 7.84
C ILE A 167 5.23 8.19 8.13
N LEU A 168 4.94 9.33 7.52
CA LEU A 168 3.62 9.94 7.51
C LEU A 168 2.60 8.92 6.98
N SER A 169 1.75 8.41 7.86
CA SER A 169 0.54 7.71 7.48
C SER A 169 -0.41 8.73 6.86
N ILE A 170 -0.44 8.81 5.53
CA ILE A 170 -1.47 9.55 4.82
C ILE A 170 -2.71 8.66 4.83
N ALA A 171 -3.70 9.01 5.65
CA ALA A 171 -5.05 8.47 5.53
C ALA A 171 -5.69 9.12 4.31
N ILE A 172 -5.90 8.36 3.24
CA ILE A 172 -6.70 8.80 2.09
C ILE A 172 -8.14 8.40 2.39
N SER A 173 -8.99 9.39 2.68
CA SER A 173 -10.45 9.24 2.72
C SER A 173 -10.94 9.23 1.28
N ILE A 174 -11.51 8.11 0.83
CA ILE A 174 -12.11 8.01 -0.50
C ILE A 174 -13.61 8.28 -0.35
N ASP A 175 -13.97 9.56 -0.26
CA ASP A 175 -15.36 9.99 -0.49
C ASP A 175 -15.51 10.34 -1.98
N GLY A 176 -16.23 9.48 -2.70
CA GLY A 176 -16.93 9.84 -3.93
C GLY A 176 -16.18 9.62 -5.23
N ILE A 177 -16.45 8.49 -5.88
CA ILE A 177 -16.61 8.45 -7.34
C ILE A 177 -17.90 7.67 -7.62
N LEU A 178 -18.83 8.40 -8.24
CA LEU A 178 -20.12 7.97 -8.78
C LEU A 178 -19.96 6.98 -9.93
#